data_AF-A0A8H4V479-F1
#
_entry.id   AF-A0A8H4V479-F1
#
_cell.length_a   1.000
_cell.length_b   1.000
_cell.length_c   1.000
_cell.angle_alpha   90.00
_cell.angle_beta   90.00
_cell.angle_gamma   90.00
#
_symmetry.space_group_name_H-M   'P 1'
#
loop_
_entity.id
_entity.type
_entity.pdbx_description
1 polymer ?
#
loop_
_entity_poly.entity_id
_entity_poly.type
_entity_poly.pdbx_seq_one_letter_code
_entity_poly.pdbx_strand_id
1 'polypeptide(L)'
;MPLINLPFFSTSSLNFPFTSSSNFIFKHPFCNLLMKQGAKEEDPLSTLVTRVVAYYRGLERGPYKVQAALQRVEQADENSTERILVERSDLAWRAYHAVNNAINIDRGFSGKAELKRLVNHLSVQSIDRRRQFADQLASEMENMEVNASTQGAKRRRIAAENGTAAPVQPTAIVCTTDARSIDAEHDATEETPGFMASRDVYDGAPLELAEGLFHDQFWDSIERKRVKGKDKSDMLLADISMLFQQGYIRDHFGCQMEIGIAQEKVAGLAFQYFGVKLEVKDGVRSVCYPSGGKIEPDPSIKLRACQRDLSGLFRGDLYEGAQTSPIYQREKRERRNRTDGVSMTISNQAKEGAKITVFLGEWRASAIKTKFYG
;
A
#
# COMPACT_ATOMS: atom_id res chain seq x y z
N MET A 1 -73.24 13.39 -11.31
CA MET A 1 -73.79 14.75 -11.53
C MET A 1 -73.71 15.51 -10.21
N PRO A 2 -73.39 16.82 -10.16
CA PRO A 2 -72.85 17.76 -11.18
C PRO A 2 -71.34 18.04 -10.91
N LEU A 3 -70.44 18.22 -11.90
CA LEU A 3 -70.24 19.34 -12.84
C LEU A 3 -70.02 20.70 -12.16
N ILE A 4 -68.82 21.29 -12.30
CA ILE A 4 -68.55 22.58 -12.99
C ILE A 4 -67.11 23.11 -12.76
N ASN A 5 -66.43 23.32 -13.89
CA ASN A 5 -65.48 24.36 -14.32
C ASN A 5 -64.08 24.60 -13.70
N LEU A 6 -63.08 24.36 -14.57
CA LEU A 6 -61.82 25.10 -14.73
C LEU A 6 -62.08 26.54 -15.23
N PRO A 7 -61.07 27.43 -15.11
CA PRO A 7 -60.49 27.92 -16.37
C PRO A 7 -58.95 28.02 -16.40
N PHE A 8 -58.49 28.09 -17.65
CA PHE A 8 -57.14 28.26 -18.18
C PHE A 8 -56.75 29.76 -18.31
N PHE A 9 -55.53 29.98 -18.85
CA PHE A 9 -54.82 31.22 -19.24
C PHE A 9 -53.81 31.72 -18.18
N SER A 10 -52.65 32.26 -18.51
CA SER A 10 -51.84 32.38 -19.73
C SER A 10 -50.48 32.94 -19.30
N THR A 11 -49.47 32.65 -20.11
CA THR A 11 -48.14 33.25 -20.22
C THR A 11 -47.97 34.70 -19.75
N SER A 12 -46.83 35.00 -19.12
CA SER A 12 -46.12 36.28 -19.24
C SER A 12 -44.65 36.14 -18.84
N SER A 13 -43.80 36.22 -19.85
CA SER A 13 -42.36 36.49 -19.80
C SER A 13 -42.07 37.87 -19.19
N LEU A 14 -41.09 37.94 -18.30
CA LEU A 14 -40.41 39.19 -17.94
C LEU A 14 -38.89 38.99 -18.01
N ASN A 15 -38.30 39.55 -19.06
CA ASN A 15 -36.90 39.96 -19.14
C ASN A 15 -36.69 41.18 -18.24
N PHE A 16 -35.53 41.30 -17.59
CA PHE A 16 -34.71 42.53 -17.43
C PHE A 16 -33.43 42.24 -16.60
N PRO A 17 -32.39 43.11 -16.58
CA PRO A 17 -31.05 42.72 -17.03
C PRO A 17 -29.93 42.95 -15.98
N PHE A 18 -28.72 42.52 -16.37
CA PHE A 18 -27.38 43.06 -16.05
C PHE A 18 -27.06 43.61 -14.64
N THR A 19 -26.06 43.02 -13.97
CA THR A 19 -24.71 43.59 -13.67
C THR A 19 -23.95 42.60 -12.76
N SER A 20 -22.82 42.05 -13.21
CA SER A 20 -21.44 42.49 -12.93
C SER A 20 -20.96 42.29 -11.48
N SER A 21 -19.76 41.71 -11.34
CA SER A 21 -18.93 41.52 -10.11
C SER A 21 -19.37 40.34 -9.23
N SER A 22 -18.56 39.34 -8.88
CA SER A 22 -17.18 39.44 -8.39
C SER A 22 -16.45 38.09 -8.53
N ASN A 23 -15.21 38.15 -9.00
CA ASN A 23 -14.26 37.04 -9.05
C ASN A 23 -13.87 36.60 -7.62
N PHE A 24 -14.17 35.36 -7.24
CA PHE A 24 -13.51 34.71 -6.10
C PHE A 24 -12.28 33.96 -6.60
N ILE A 25 -11.14 34.66 -6.53
CA ILE A 25 -9.81 34.10 -6.74
C ILE A 25 -9.38 33.41 -5.44
N PHE A 26 -9.30 32.09 -5.43
CA PHE A 26 -8.50 31.36 -4.44
C PHE A 26 -7.01 31.58 -4.78
N LYS A 27 -6.41 32.60 -4.18
CA LYS A 27 -4.95 32.79 -4.15
C LYS A 27 -4.34 31.80 -3.15
N HIS A 28 -3.83 30.67 -3.63
CA HIS A 28 -2.81 29.92 -2.90
C HIS A 28 -1.44 30.58 -3.15
N PRO A 29 -0.63 30.86 -2.12
CA PRO A 29 0.64 31.55 -2.28
C PRO A 29 1.75 30.54 -2.56
N PHE A 30 1.93 30.11 -3.81
CA PHE A 30 3.12 29.36 -4.23
C PHE A 30 3.53 29.61 -5.69
N CYS A 31 3.17 30.77 -6.26
CA CYS A 31 3.44 31.04 -7.69
C CYS A 31 4.24 32.31 -8.01
N ASN A 32 4.92 32.98 -7.08
CA ASN A 32 5.76 34.13 -7.45
C ASN A 32 6.99 34.28 -6.54
N LEU A 33 8.01 33.44 -6.77
CA LEU A 33 9.38 33.79 -6.37
C LEU A 33 10.41 33.02 -7.20
N LEU A 34 10.50 33.31 -8.49
CA LEU A 34 11.68 33.04 -9.32
C LEU A 34 11.56 33.77 -10.67
N MET A 35 11.54 35.10 -10.61
CA MET A 35 11.76 35.94 -11.79
C MET A 35 12.62 37.11 -11.37
N LYS A 36 13.93 36.87 -11.32
CA LYS A 36 15.03 37.80 -11.64
C LYS A 36 16.36 37.18 -11.20
N GLN A 37 16.90 36.31 -12.02
CA GLN A 37 18.34 36.09 -12.19
C GLN A 37 18.53 35.48 -13.59
N GLY A 38 19.56 35.92 -14.31
CA GLY A 38 19.68 35.82 -15.76
C GLY A 38 19.41 34.43 -16.32
N ALA A 39 18.64 34.37 -17.41
CA ALA A 39 18.32 33.15 -18.13
C ALA A 39 19.60 32.53 -18.70
N LYS A 40 20.25 31.67 -17.92
CA LYS A 40 20.98 30.53 -18.48
C LYS A 40 19.91 29.64 -19.09
N GLU A 41 20.04 29.37 -20.38
CA GLU A 41 19.25 28.36 -21.08
C GLU A 41 19.42 27.03 -20.32
N GLU A 42 18.41 26.63 -19.53
CA GLU A 42 18.46 25.40 -18.74
C GLU A 42 18.44 24.20 -19.69
N ASP A 43 19.39 23.28 -19.51
CA ASP A 43 19.50 22.06 -20.31
C ASP A 43 18.16 21.28 -20.26
N PRO A 44 17.54 20.97 -21.42
CA PRO A 44 16.32 20.18 -21.49
C PRO A 44 16.42 18.84 -20.75
N LEU A 45 17.60 18.23 -20.68
CA LEU A 45 17.81 16.97 -19.96
C LEU A 45 17.77 17.16 -18.44
N SER A 46 18.40 18.21 -17.92
CA SER A 46 18.34 18.58 -16.50
C SER A 46 16.90 18.90 -16.07
N THR A 47 16.15 19.58 -16.96
CA THR A 47 14.73 19.85 -16.75
C THR A 47 13.91 18.55 -16.68
N LEU A 48 14.22 17.58 -17.54
CA LEU A 48 13.56 16.28 -17.54
C LEU A 48 13.84 15.50 -16.24
N VAL A 49 15.10 15.45 -15.78
CA VAL A 49 15.47 14.81 -14.51
C VAL A 49 14.63 15.38 -13.36
N THR A 50 14.62 16.70 -13.22
CA THR A 50 13.88 17.39 -12.16
C THR A 50 12.39 17.03 -12.17
N ARG A 51 11.78 16.99 -13.36
CA ARG A 51 10.35 16.67 -13.51
C ARG A 51 10.04 15.21 -13.28
N VAL A 52 10.91 14.29 -13.70
CA VAL A 52 10.76 12.85 -13.43
C VAL A 52 10.81 12.59 -11.93
N VAL A 53 11.80 13.16 -11.23
CA VAL A 53 11.94 13.06 -9.77
C VAL A 53 10.71 13.63 -9.07
N ALA A 54 10.27 14.84 -9.45
CA ALA A 54 9.10 15.48 -8.84
C ALA A 54 7.81 14.67 -9.07
N TYR A 55 7.60 14.16 -10.29
CA TYR A 55 6.47 13.30 -10.61
C TYR A 55 6.50 12.03 -9.76
N TYR A 56 7.65 11.38 -9.69
CA TYR A 56 7.81 10.13 -8.94
C TYR A 56 7.57 10.31 -7.44
N ARG A 57 8.03 11.42 -6.84
CA ARG A 57 7.74 11.78 -5.44
C ARG A 57 6.25 11.93 -5.16
N GLY A 58 5.48 12.43 -6.13
CA GLY A 58 4.05 12.64 -6.00
C GLY A 58 3.21 11.36 -6.16
N LEU A 59 3.82 10.23 -6.51
CA LEU A 59 3.10 8.98 -6.72
C LEU A 59 2.73 8.33 -5.39
N GLU A 60 1.43 8.21 -5.14
CA GLU A 60 0.90 7.40 -4.02
C GLU A 60 1.01 5.88 -4.28
N ARG A 61 1.24 5.48 -5.54
CA ARG A 61 1.33 4.09 -5.99
C ARG A 61 2.47 3.92 -6.98
N GLY A 62 3.19 2.80 -6.89
CA GLY A 62 4.22 2.46 -7.86
C GLY A 62 3.67 2.30 -9.29
N PRO A 63 4.53 2.40 -10.32
CA PRO A 63 4.12 2.18 -11.70
C PRO A 63 3.51 0.78 -11.88
N TYR A 64 2.41 0.67 -12.63
CA TYR A 64 1.79 -0.62 -12.92
C TYR A 64 2.63 -1.46 -13.89
N LYS A 65 2.52 -2.79 -13.82
CA LYS A 65 3.12 -3.76 -14.76
C LYS A 65 4.64 -3.67 -14.90
N VAL A 66 5.34 -3.34 -13.80
CA VAL A 66 6.81 -3.17 -13.79
C VAL A 66 7.52 -4.42 -14.30
N GLN A 67 7.13 -5.61 -13.86
CA GLN A 67 7.85 -6.83 -14.22
C GLN A 67 7.72 -7.19 -15.70
N ALA A 68 6.52 -7.01 -16.28
CA ALA A 68 6.31 -7.18 -17.71
C ALA A 68 7.01 -6.10 -18.54
N ALA A 69 7.28 -4.93 -17.97
CA ALA A 69 8.09 -3.89 -18.62
C ALA A 69 9.58 -4.21 -18.53
N LEU A 70 10.06 -4.68 -17.38
CA LEU A 70 11.45 -5.05 -17.16
C LEU A 70 11.87 -6.19 -18.09
N GLN A 71 11.03 -7.22 -18.26
CA GLN A 71 11.25 -8.29 -19.24
C GLN A 71 11.31 -7.79 -20.69
N ARG A 72 10.52 -6.75 -21.04
CA ARG A 72 10.60 -6.13 -22.38
C ARG A 72 11.88 -5.35 -22.58
N VAL A 73 12.36 -4.67 -21.53
CA VAL A 73 13.64 -3.97 -21.54
C VAL A 73 14.81 -4.94 -21.63
N GLU A 74 14.68 -6.14 -21.05
CA GLU A 74 15.69 -7.21 -21.18
C GLU A 74 15.91 -7.67 -22.61
N GLN A 75 14.87 -7.58 -23.45
CA GLN A 75 14.88 -7.96 -24.85
C GLN A 75 15.04 -6.76 -25.80
N ALA A 76 15.13 -5.54 -25.26
CA ALA A 76 15.26 -4.32 -26.04
C ALA A 76 16.70 -4.11 -26.52
N ASP A 77 16.87 -3.19 -27.48
CA ASP A 77 18.19 -2.77 -27.95
C ASP A 77 19.08 -2.30 -26.79
N GLU A 78 20.36 -2.71 -26.80
CA GLU A 78 21.35 -2.37 -25.78
C GLU A 78 21.52 -0.85 -25.63
N ASN A 79 21.28 -0.10 -26.71
CA ASN A 79 21.38 1.35 -26.70
C ASN A 79 20.02 2.04 -26.49
N SER A 80 18.98 1.32 -26.09
CA SER A 80 17.71 1.92 -25.71
C SER A 80 17.83 2.68 -24.38
N THR A 81 17.09 3.78 -24.24
CA THR A 81 17.13 4.60 -23.01
C THR A 81 16.71 3.79 -21.78
N GLU A 82 15.71 2.90 -21.93
CA GLU A 82 15.24 2.07 -20.82
C GLU A 82 16.29 1.04 -20.41
N ARG A 83 17.03 0.43 -21.35
CA ARG A 83 18.11 -0.51 -21.05
C ARG A 83 19.27 0.17 -20.32
N ILE A 84 19.70 1.32 -20.82
CA ILE A 84 20.73 2.16 -20.18
C ILE A 84 20.34 2.51 -18.74
N LEU A 85 19.07 2.86 -18.50
CA LEU A 85 18.58 3.19 -17.17
C LEU A 85 18.56 1.98 -16.22
N VAL A 86 18.11 0.81 -16.68
CA VAL A 86 18.11 -0.42 -15.86
C VAL A 86 19.53 -0.80 -15.43
N GLU A 87 20.49 -0.69 -16.35
CA GLU A 87 21.91 -0.98 -16.06
C GLU A 87 22.53 0.01 -15.07
N ARG A 88 22.01 1.23 -14.99
CA ARG A 88 22.50 2.27 -14.08
C ARG A 88 21.84 2.25 -12.72
N SER A 89 20.51 2.19 -12.65
CA SER A 89 19.75 2.21 -11.41
C SER A 89 18.32 1.73 -11.62
N ASP A 90 17.92 0.66 -10.92
CA ASP A 90 16.54 0.17 -10.93
C ASP A 90 15.53 1.27 -10.52
N LEU A 91 15.90 2.09 -9.54
CA LEU A 91 15.07 3.20 -9.07
C LEU A 91 14.92 4.29 -10.13
N ALA A 92 16.01 4.68 -10.80
CA ALA A 92 15.97 5.65 -11.90
C ALA A 92 15.11 5.16 -13.07
N TRP A 93 15.29 3.89 -13.44
CA TRP A 93 14.48 3.24 -14.47
C TRP A 93 12.99 3.25 -14.11
N ARG A 94 12.63 2.88 -12.88
CA ARG A 94 11.23 2.88 -12.43
C ARG A 94 10.62 4.27 -12.46
N ALA A 95 11.37 5.29 -12.08
CA ALA A 95 10.91 6.67 -12.13
C ALA A 95 10.63 7.13 -13.56
N TYR A 96 11.55 6.84 -14.46
CA TYR A 96 11.37 7.08 -15.89
C TYR A 96 10.18 6.30 -16.46
N HIS A 97 10.06 5.01 -16.14
CA HIS A 97 8.97 4.15 -16.61
C HIS A 97 7.60 4.62 -16.10
N ALA A 98 7.51 5.11 -14.86
CA ALA A 98 6.28 5.69 -14.33
C ALA A 98 5.82 6.90 -15.12
N VAL A 99 6.76 7.79 -15.48
CA VAL A 99 6.50 8.93 -16.37
C VAL A 99 6.09 8.46 -17.77
N ASN A 100 6.83 7.51 -18.35
CA ASN A 100 6.57 7.03 -19.71
C ASN A 100 5.18 6.39 -19.81
N ASN A 101 4.73 5.65 -18.79
CA ASN A 101 3.37 5.14 -18.74
C ASN A 101 2.34 6.26 -18.58
N ALA A 102 2.60 7.23 -17.70
CA ALA A 102 1.67 8.33 -17.44
C ALA A 102 1.41 9.20 -18.67
N ILE A 103 2.45 9.46 -19.49
CA ILE A 103 2.28 10.23 -20.73
C ILE A 103 1.48 9.47 -21.80
N ASN A 104 1.45 8.14 -21.73
CA ASN A 104 0.77 7.27 -22.69
C ASN A 104 -0.66 6.90 -22.28
N ILE A 105 -1.04 7.11 -21.02
CA ILE A 105 -2.42 6.91 -20.54
C ILE A 105 -3.28 8.14 -20.90
N ASP A 106 -4.52 7.96 -21.35
CA ASP A 106 -5.41 9.04 -21.81
C ASP A 106 -5.80 10.07 -20.74
N ARG A 107 -5.58 9.78 -19.46
CA ARG A 107 -5.81 10.73 -18.37
C ARG A 107 -4.83 11.90 -18.48
N GLY A 108 -5.36 13.12 -18.53
CA GLY A 108 -4.56 14.34 -18.52
C GLY A 108 -4.04 14.65 -17.12
N PHE A 109 -2.79 15.10 -17.03
CA PHE A 109 -2.24 15.77 -15.85
C PHE A 109 -1.49 17.03 -16.27
N SER A 110 -1.38 17.99 -15.36
CA SER A 110 -0.69 19.26 -15.63
C SER A 110 0.77 18.99 -16.02
N GLY A 111 1.24 19.58 -17.11
CA GLY A 111 2.60 19.39 -17.61
C GLY A 111 2.84 18.13 -18.46
N LYS A 112 1.81 17.30 -18.72
CA LYS A 112 1.93 16.09 -19.56
C LYS A 112 2.52 16.36 -20.95
N ALA A 113 2.07 17.41 -21.63
CA ALA A 113 2.53 17.76 -22.97
C ALA A 113 4.02 18.14 -22.99
N GLU A 114 4.46 18.89 -21.98
CA GLU A 114 5.85 19.28 -21.81
C GLU A 114 6.72 18.07 -21.47
N LEU A 115 6.26 17.21 -20.56
CA LEU A 115 6.97 15.98 -20.19
C LEU A 115 7.11 15.03 -21.39
N LYS A 116 6.04 14.88 -22.19
CA LYS A 116 6.08 14.12 -23.45
C LYS A 116 7.08 14.72 -24.45
N ARG A 117 7.13 16.05 -24.58
CA ARG A 117 8.12 16.73 -25.43
C ARG A 117 9.55 16.44 -24.97
N LEU A 118 9.82 16.50 -23.67
CA LEU A 118 11.15 16.23 -23.11
C LEU A 118 11.57 14.76 -23.26
N VAL A 119 10.65 13.82 -23.03
CA VAL A 119 10.91 12.38 -23.25
C VAL A 119 11.21 12.10 -24.73
N ASN A 120 10.43 12.69 -25.65
CA ASN A 120 10.70 12.58 -27.09
C ASN A 120 12.03 13.26 -27.49
N HIS A 121 12.41 14.35 -26.80
CA HIS A 121 13.69 14.98 -27.04
C HIS A 121 14.86 14.09 -26.60
N LEU A 122 14.72 13.36 -25.49
CA LEU A 122 15.71 12.41 -24.99
C LEU A 122 15.92 11.23 -25.96
N SER A 123 14.86 10.72 -26.61
CA SER A 123 14.96 9.56 -27.50
C SER A 123 15.75 9.84 -28.78
N VAL A 124 15.82 11.10 -29.23
CA VAL A 124 16.61 11.52 -30.40
C VAL A 124 18.05 11.95 -30.04
N GLN A 125 18.43 11.92 -28.76
CA GLN A 125 19.79 12.27 -28.34
C GLN A 125 20.80 11.16 -28.64
N SER A 126 22.08 11.55 -28.72
CA SER A 126 23.18 10.60 -28.79
C SER A 126 23.18 9.65 -27.57
N ILE A 127 23.81 8.48 -27.75
CA ILE A 127 23.92 7.47 -26.69
C ILE A 127 24.61 8.05 -25.45
N ASP A 128 25.66 8.86 -25.65
CA ASP A 128 26.39 9.50 -24.54
C ASP A 128 25.52 10.47 -23.74
N ARG A 129 24.66 11.23 -24.43
CA ARG A 129 23.70 12.13 -23.77
C ARG A 129 22.63 11.37 -22.99
N ARG A 130 22.16 10.23 -23.51
CA ARG A 130 21.23 9.34 -22.80
C ARG A 130 21.87 8.68 -21.59
N ARG A 131 23.15 8.32 -21.65
CA ARG A 131 23.94 7.84 -20.51
C ARG A 131 24.11 8.92 -19.45
N GLN A 132 24.47 10.15 -19.84
CA GLN A 132 24.55 11.28 -18.90
C GLN A 132 23.21 11.54 -18.20
N PHE A 133 22.11 11.49 -18.93
CA PHE A 133 20.77 11.60 -18.34
C PHE A 133 20.52 10.49 -17.31
N ALA A 134 20.86 9.24 -17.65
CA ALA A 134 20.69 8.10 -16.74
C ALA A 134 21.53 8.25 -15.46
N ASP A 135 22.78 8.68 -15.59
CA ASP A 135 23.69 8.91 -14.45
C ASP A 135 23.18 10.05 -13.54
N GLN A 136 22.69 11.15 -14.13
CA GLN A 136 22.09 12.26 -13.38
C GLN A 136 20.80 11.84 -12.67
N LEU A 137 19.92 11.11 -13.37
CA LEU A 137 18.67 10.65 -12.77
C LEU A 137 18.95 9.65 -11.63
N ALA A 138 19.89 8.72 -11.80
CA ALA A 138 20.30 7.80 -10.75
C ALA A 138 20.79 8.55 -9.51
N SER A 139 21.69 9.51 -9.69
CA SER A 139 22.24 10.32 -8.60
C SER A 139 21.14 11.07 -7.82
N GLU A 140 20.20 11.71 -8.52
CA GLU A 140 19.09 12.43 -7.88
C GLU A 140 18.11 11.51 -7.14
N MET A 141 17.88 10.33 -7.69
CA MET A 141 16.99 9.34 -7.09
C MET A 141 17.60 8.66 -5.85
N GLU A 142 18.91 8.41 -5.83
CA GLU A 142 19.63 7.92 -4.65
C GLU A 142 19.65 8.96 -3.52
N ASN A 143 19.91 10.22 -3.86
CA ASN A 143 19.85 11.33 -2.89
C ASN A 143 18.44 11.50 -2.28
N MET A 144 17.39 11.09 -3.00
CA MET A 144 16.02 11.11 -2.50
C MET A 144 15.78 10.04 -1.43
N GLU A 145 16.30 8.82 -1.59
CA GLU A 145 16.17 7.75 -0.58
C GLU A 145 16.85 8.13 0.74
N VAL A 146 18.04 8.73 0.67
CA VAL A 146 18.79 9.17 1.86
C VAL A 146 18.04 10.28 2.61
N ASN A 147 17.48 11.25 1.90
CA ASN A 147 16.77 12.38 2.52
C ASN A 147 15.40 11.99 3.10
N ALA A 148 14.69 11.04 2.49
CA ALA A 148 13.43 10.51 3.04
C ALA A 148 13.63 9.80 4.39
N SER A 149 14.79 9.20 4.61
CA SER A 149 15.17 8.55 5.88
C SER A 149 15.42 9.56 7.02
N THR A 150 15.72 10.83 6.70
CA THR A 150 16.24 11.79 7.69
C THR A 150 15.19 12.77 8.26
N GLN A 151 13.98 12.85 7.69
CA GLN A 151 12.98 13.88 8.07
C GLN A 151 11.91 13.44 9.10
N GLY A 152 12.04 12.26 9.70
CA GLY A 152 11.04 11.70 10.63
C GLY A 152 11.10 12.18 12.09
N ALA A 153 11.34 13.46 12.39
CA ALA A 153 11.30 13.96 13.77
C ALA A 153 10.90 15.44 13.89
N LYS A 154 9.59 15.72 14.01
CA LYS A 154 8.95 16.78 14.84
C LYS A 154 7.61 17.21 14.24
N ARG A 155 6.52 16.80 14.87
CA ARG A 155 5.49 17.77 15.31
C ARG A 155 4.62 17.18 16.42
N ARG A 156 5.06 17.41 17.66
CA ARG A 156 4.24 17.26 18.86
C ARG A 156 3.25 18.42 18.87
N ARG A 157 1.95 18.14 18.82
CA ARG A 157 0.91 19.12 19.15
C ARG A 157 0.24 18.68 20.46
N ILE A 158 0.51 19.48 21.48
CA ILE A 158 -0.18 19.45 22.78
C ILE A 158 -1.55 20.12 22.56
N ALA A 159 -2.61 19.51 23.08
CA ALA A 159 -3.84 20.20 23.46
C ALA A 159 -4.42 19.48 24.68
N ALA A 160 -4.59 20.25 25.75
CA ALA A 160 -5.10 19.82 27.03
C ALA A 160 -6.64 19.82 27.08
N GLU A 161 -7.17 18.82 27.77
CA GLU A 161 -8.31 18.79 28.70
C GLU A 161 -9.49 19.77 28.55
N ASN A 162 -10.71 19.23 28.43
CA ASN A 162 -11.69 19.20 29.53
C ASN A 162 -13.08 18.69 29.09
N GLY A 163 -13.76 17.96 29.98
CA GLY A 163 -15.22 18.11 30.14
C GLY A 163 -16.12 16.90 29.90
N THR A 164 -16.32 16.13 30.98
CA THR A 164 -17.64 15.70 31.50
C THR A 164 -18.44 14.58 30.80
N ALA A 165 -18.76 13.57 31.62
CA ALA A 165 -19.54 12.38 31.34
C ALA A 165 -21.06 12.63 31.31
N ALA A 166 -21.79 11.80 30.54
CA ALA A 166 -23.08 11.19 30.93
C ALA A 166 -23.45 10.02 29.98
N PRO A 167 -24.23 9.01 30.43
CA PRO A 167 -24.42 7.73 29.75
C PRO A 167 -25.72 7.67 28.96
N VAL A 168 -25.74 6.96 27.81
CA VAL A 168 -26.99 6.59 27.12
C VAL A 168 -26.91 5.14 26.63
N GLN A 169 -28.00 4.42 26.88
CA GLN A 169 -28.25 3.00 26.71
C GLN A 169 -28.31 2.51 25.25
N PRO A 170 -28.25 1.18 25.01
CA PRO A 170 -28.20 0.59 23.67
C PRO A 170 -29.60 0.45 23.03
N THR A 171 -29.74 0.91 21.79
CA THR A 171 -30.90 0.61 20.95
C THR A 171 -30.67 -0.71 20.22
N ALA A 172 -31.49 -1.71 20.54
CA ALA A 172 -31.61 -2.95 19.79
C ALA A 172 -32.19 -2.66 18.40
N ILE A 173 -31.52 -3.13 17.35
CA ILE A 173 -32.11 -3.22 16.01
C ILE A 173 -32.29 -4.70 15.70
N VAL A 174 -33.55 -5.11 15.72
CA VAL A 174 -34.04 -6.36 15.14
C VAL A 174 -33.99 -6.19 13.63
N CYS A 175 -33.23 -7.04 12.93
CA CYS A 175 -33.36 -7.18 11.48
C CYS A 175 -33.70 -8.63 11.18
N THR A 176 -34.94 -8.82 10.75
CA THR A 176 -35.55 -10.06 10.29
C THR A 176 -34.98 -10.50 8.94
N THR A 177 -34.70 -11.80 8.86
CA THR A 177 -34.69 -12.69 7.68
C THR A 177 -34.89 -12.08 6.29
N ASP A 178 -33.95 -12.37 5.39
CA ASP A 178 -34.33 -13.15 4.21
C ASP A 178 -33.17 -14.03 3.71
N ALA A 179 -33.47 -15.33 3.67
CA ALA A 179 -32.61 -16.39 3.19
C ALA A 179 -32.70 -16.42 1.65
N ARG A 180 -31.53 -16.37 1.00
CA ARG A 180 -31.35 -16.99 -0.31
C ARG A 180 -30.08 -17.83 -0.23
N SER A 181 -30.29 -19.10 0.11
CA SER A 181 -29.35 -20.16 -0.15
C SER A 181 -29.11 -20.26 -1.65
N ILE A 182 -27.85 -20.26 -2.03
CA ILE A 182 -27.42 -20.92 -3.26
C ILE A 182 -26.44 -21.97 -2.77
N ASP A 183 -26.99 -23.17 -2.58
CA ASP A 183 -26.23 -24.40 -2.59
C ASP A 183 -25.52 -24.49 -3.93
N ALA A 184 -24.20 -24.61 -3.88
CA ALA A 184 -23.41 -25.17 -4.95
C ALA A 184 -22.40 -26.12 -4.29
N GLU A 185 -22.87 -27.34 -4.06
CA GLU A 185 -21.99 -28.50 -3.99
C GLU A 185 -21.20 -28.56 -5.30
N HIS A 186 -19.90 -28.29 -5.21
CA HIS A 186 -18.94 -28.76 -6.20
C HIS A 186 -17.82 -29.48 -5.46
N ASP A 187 -18.10 -30.75 -5.23
CA ASP A 187 -17.11 -31.80 -5.09
C ASP A 187 -16.50 -32.02 -6.48
N ALA A 188 -15.29 -31.51 -6.71
CA ALA A 188 -14.49 -31.78 -7.90
C ALA A 188 -13.01 -31.67 -7.54
N THR A 189 -12.42 -32.83 -7.30
CA THR A 189 -10.99 -33.08 -7.32
C THR A 189 -10.45 -32.80 -8.72
N GLU A 190 -10.11 -31.55 -9.02
CA GLU A 190 -9.28 -31.20 -10.17
C GLU A 190 -7.90 -30.78 -9.69
N GLU A 191 -6.96 -31.73 -9.76
CA GLU A 191 -5.53 -31.47 -9.79
C GLU A 191 -5.25 -30.53 -10.98
N THR A 192 -5.12 -29.24 -10.70
CA THR A 192 -4.65 -28.28 -11.70
C THR A 192 -3.14 -28.49 -11.89
N PRO A 193 -2.65 -28.67 -13.13
CA PRO A 193 -1.24 -28.95 -13.40
C PRO A 193 -0.35 -27.79 -12.94
N GLY A 194 0.74 -28.16 -12.29
CA GLY A 194 1.64 -27.26 -11.56
C GLY A 194 2.20 -26.12 -12.40
N PHE A 195 1.62 -24.93 -12.24
CA PHE A 195 2.36 -23.68 -12.35
C PHE A 195 3.25 -23.56 -11.11
N MET A 196 4.39 -24.24 -11.12
CA MET A 196 5.49 -23.89 -10.23
C MET A 196 6.11 -22.58 -10.73
N ALA A 197 5.37 -21.47 -10.58
CA ALA A 197 5.98 -20.16 -10.52
C ALA A 197 6.97 -20.24 -9.35
N SER A 198 8.26 -20.09 -9.65
CA SER A 198 9.31 -19.93 -8.64
C SER A 198 8.78 -18.96 -7.58
N ARG A 199 8.45 -19.46 -6.40
CA ARG A 199 7.93 -18.60 -5.35
C ARG A 199 9.15 -17.87 -4.80
N ASP A 200 9.25 -16.58 -5.11
CA ASP A 200 10.18 -15.66 -4.47
C ASP A 200 9.78 -15.52 -2.99
N VAL A 201 10.14 -16.54 -2.21
CA VAL A 201 9.95 -16.63 -0.76
C VAL A 201 11.29 -16.37 -0.10
N TYR A 202 11.30 -15.40 0.80
CA TYR A 202 12.44 -15.07 1.64
C TYR A 202 12.02 -15.33 3.08
N ASP A 203 12.80 -16.11 3.84
CA ASP A 203 12.46 -16.50 5.21
C ASP A 203 13.61 -16.18 6.17
N GLY A 204 13.24 -15.76 7.39
CA GLY A 204 14.15 -15.43 8.48
C GLY A 204 14.77 -14.03 8.33
N ALA A 205 14.18 -13.04 9.00
CA ALA A 205 14.71 -11.67 8.99
C ALA A 205 15.75 -11.45 10.10
N PRO A 206 16.84 -10.70 9.84
CA PRO A 206 17.79 -10.28 10.87
C PRO A 206 17.11 -9.45 11.96
N LEU A 207 17.39 -9.75 13.23
CA LEU A 207 16.70 -9.13 14.37
C LEU A 207 16.86 -7.61 14.42
N GLU A 208 18.09 -7.12 14.29
CA GLU A 208 18.42 -5.68 14.37
C GLU A 208 17.66 -4.86 13.31
N LEU A 209 17.52 -5.42 12.11
CA LEU A 209 16.81 -4.74 11.02
C LEU A 209 15.30 -4.86 11.16
N ALA A 210 14.81 -6.00 11.64
CA ALA A 210 13.39 -6.24 11.81
C ALA A 210 12.79 -5.42 12.94
N GLU A 211 13.53 -5.19 14.03
CA GLU A 211 13.07 -4.39 15.18
C GLU A 211 12.55 -3.01 14.76
N GLY A 212 13.22 -2.34 13.82
CA GLY A 212 12.84 -1.02 13.32
C GLY A 212 11.48 -0.97 12.58
N LEU A 213 10.89 -2.11 12.22
CA LEU A 213 9.60 -2.19 11.52
C LEU A 213 8.40 -2.30 12.46
N PHE A 214 8.61 -2.56 13.74
CA PHE A 214 7.54 -2.89 14.67
C PHE A 214 7.49 -1.93 15.85
N HIS A 215 6.31 -1.79 16.44
CA HIS A 215 6.18 -1.12 17.73
C HIS A 215 6.72 -2.02 18.84
N ASP A 216 7.36 -1.47 19.87
CA ASP A 216 8.08 -2.23 20.91
C ASP A 216 7.22 -3.35 21.52
N GLN A 217 5.97 -3.03 21.89
CA GLN A 217 5.01 -4.01 22.42
C GLN A 217 4.71 -5.18 21.45
N PHE A 218 4.71 -4.92 20.15
CA PHE A 218 4.47 -5.94 19.14
C PHE A 218 5.75 -6.71 18.78
N TRP A 219 6.91 -6.05 18.81
CA TRP A 219 8.22 -6.67 18.54
C TRP A 219 8.51 -7.86 19.47
N ASP A 220 8.17 -7.71 20.75
CA ASP A 220 8.27 -8.76 21.77
C ASP A 220 7.28 -9.92 21.56
N SER A 221 6.37 -9.79 20.60
CA SER A 221 5.39 -10.83 20.25
C SER A 221 5.79 -11.68 19.06
N ILE A 222 6.80 -11.27 18.31
CA ILE A 222 7.26 -11.98 17.13
C ILE A 222 8.07 -13.20 17.56
N GLU A 223 7.78 -14.35 16.96
CA GLU A 223 8.49 -15.59 17.23
C GLU A 223 9.96 -15.50 16.75
N ARG A 224 10.85 -16.21 17.45
CA ARG A 224 12.28 -16.24 17.15
C ARG A 224 12.65 -17.63 16.63
N LYS A 225 13.10 -17.71 15.38
CA LYS A 225 13.57 -18.95 14.76
C LYS A 225 15.05 -19.15 15.07
N ARG A 226 15.40 -20.35 15.54
CA ARG A 226 16.81 -20.78 15.63
C ARG A 226 17.21 -21.43 14.31
N VAL A 227 18.23 -20.89 13.68
CA VAL A 227 18.84 -21.48 12.49
C VAL A 227 20.17 -22.08 12.89
N LYS A 228 20.32 -23.39 12.68
CA LYS A 228 21.60 -24.08 12.88
C LYS A 228 22.54 -23.70 11.74
N GLY A 229 23.50 -22.84 12.02
CA GLY A 229 24.57 -22.53 11.09
C GLY A 229 25.48 -23.74 10.84
N LYS A 230 26.18 -23.75 9.69
CA LYS A 230 27.22 -24.75 9.39
C LYS A 230 28.34 -24.76 10.44
N ASP A 231 28.61 -23.61 11.07
CA ASP A 231 29.66 -23.41 12.07
C ASP A 231 29.21 -23.52 13.54
N LYS A 232 28.07 -24.18 13.80
CA LYS A 232 27.52 -24.40 15.17
C LYS A 232 27.19 -23.14 15.97
N SER A 233 27.25 -21.93 15.39
CA SER A 233 26.62 -20.76 15.99
C SER A 233 25.11 -20.84 15.72
N ASP A 234 24.34 -21.01 16.80
CA ASP A 234 22.89 -20.86 16.75
C ASP A 234 22.60 -19.37 16.45
N MET A 235 22.22 -19.08 15.21
CA MET A 235 21.77 -17.73 14.84
C MET A 235 20.28 -17.63 15.13
N LEU A 236 19.88 -16.55 15.78
CA LEU A 236 18.49 -16.23 16.06
C LEU A 236 17.98 -15.24 15.01
N LEU A 237 16.88 -15.60 14.33
CA LEU A 237 16.20 -14.74 13.36
C LEU A 237 14.79 -14.45 13.83
N ALA A 238 14.20 -13.35 13.36
CA ALA A 238 12.77 -13.13 13.51
C ALA A 238 12.02 -14.06 12.56
N ASP A 239 10.94 -14.69 13.02
CA ASP A 239 10.04 -15.46 12.16
C ASP A 239 9.24 -14.51 11.26
N ILE A 240 9.89 -14.08 10.20
CA ILE A 240 9.36 -13.17 9.21
C ILE A 240 9.71 -13.74 7.86
N SER A 241 8.71 -13.83 6.99
CA SER A 241 8.92 -14.19 5.60
C SER A 241 8.20 -13.22 4.67
N MET A 242 8.72 -13.09 3.46
CA MET A 242 8.15 -12.26 2.41
C MET A 242 7.89 -13.12 1.18
N LEU A 243 6.71 -12.95 0.58
CA LEU A 243 6.26 -13.65 -0.61
C LEU A 243 5.87 -12.65 -1.68
N PHE A 244 6.60 -12.68 -2.80
CA PHE A 244 6.30 -11.88 -3.99
C PHE A 244 5.49 -12.73 -4.97
N GLN A 245 4.20 -12.84 -4.69
CA GLN A 245 3.26 -13.54 -5.57
C GLN A 245 3.09 -12.80 -6.90
N GLN A 246 2.76 -13.53 -7.97
CA GLN A 246 2.48 -12.96 -9.28
C GLN A 246 0.98 -12.98 -9.60
N GLY A 247 0.57 -12.17 -10.58
CA GLY A 247 -0.80 -12.17 -11.11
C GLY A 247 -1.82 -11.55 -10.18
N TYR A 248 -3.03 -12.15 -10.14
CA TYR A 248 -4.22 -11.57 -9.52
C TYR A 248 -3.99 -11.10 -8.07
N ILE A 249 -3.28 -11.91 -7.26
CA ILE A 249 -3.09 -11.57 -5.85
C ILE A 249 -2.23 -10.31 -5.70
N ARG A 250 -1.14 -10.20 -6.46
CA ARG A 250 -0.29 -8.99 -6.45
C ARG A 250 -1.05 -7.76 -6.89
N ASP A 251 -1.85 -7.88 -7.94
CA ASP A 251 -2.59 -6.75 -8.50
C ASP A 251 -3.68 -6.23 -7.55
N HIS A 252 -4.30 -7.12 -6.75
CA HIS A 252 -5.45 -6.78 -5.91
C HIS A 252 -5.11 -6.60 -4.42
N PHE A 253 -4.06 -7.24 -3.94
CA PHE A 253 -3.67 -7.25 -2.53
C PHE A 253 -2.28 -6.66 -2.33
N GLY A 254 -1.33 -6.93 -3.24
CA GLY A 254 0.06 -6.47 -3.14
C GLY A 254 1.01 -7.62 -2.81
N CYS A 255 2.19 -7.29 -2.30
CA CYS A 255 3.16 -8.27 -1.82
C CYS A 255 2.76 -8.76 -0.43
N GLN A 256 3.11 -9.99 -0.07
CA GLN A 256 2.71 -10.57 1.20
C GLN A 256 3.92 -10.66 2.15
N MET A 257 3.73 -10.29 3.40
CA MET A 257 4.65 -10.52 4.50
C MET A 257 3.95 -11.38 5.54
N GLU A 258 4.59 -12.44 6.01
CA GLU A 258 4.11 -13.29 7.09
C GLU A 258 5.00 -13.12 8.31
N ILE A 259 4.38 -12.97 9.47
CA ILE A 259 5.05 -12.76 10.76
C ILE A 259 4.57 -13.85 11.70
N GLY A 260 5.48 -14.69 12.17
CA GLY A 260 5.24 -15.68 13.23
C GLY A 260 5.09 -14.99 14.57
N ILE A 261 4.12 -15.45 15.35
CA ILE A 261 3.73 -14.89 16.64
C ILE A 261 3.87 -15.96 17.71
N ALA A 262 4.57 -15.62 18.78
CA ALA A 262 4.76 -16.52 19.92
C ALA A 262 3.41 -16.95 20.54
N GLN A 263 3.32 -18.22 20.92
CA GLN A 263 2.09 -18.86 21.41
C GLN A 263 1.38 -18.08 22.54
N GLU A 264 2.15 -17.51 23.46
CA GLU A 264 1.66 -16.80 24.65
C GLU A 264 1.08 -15.42 24.32
N LYS A 265 1.31 -14.92 23.09
CA LYS A 265 0.84 -13.61 22.62
C LYS A 265 -0.41 -13.70 21.76
N VAL A 266 -0.74 -14.90 21.27
CA VAL A 266 -1.83 -15.15 20.31
C VAL A 266 -3.16 -14.60 20.80
N ALA A 267 -3.57 -14.92 22.04
CA ALA A 267 -4.86 -14.49 22.59
C ALA A 267 -4.96 -12.97 22.74
N GLY A 268 -3.89 -12.32 23.22
CA GLY A 268 -3.85 -10.87 23.40
C GLY A 268 -3.98 -10.14 22.07
N LEU A 269 -3.22 -10.56 21.05
CA LEU A 269 -3.24 -9.94 19.73
C LEU A 269 -4.56 -10.18 18.99
N ALA A 270 -5.13 -11.38 19.06
CA ALA A 270 -6.44 -11.69 18.47
C ALA A 270 -7.54 -10.81 19.06
N PHE A 271 -7.53 -10.60 20.38
CA PHE A 271 -8.49 -9.71 21.02
C PHE A 271 -8.26 -8.25 20.65
N GLN A 272 -7.01 -7.77 20.80
CA GLN A 272 -6.67 -6.37 20.58
C GLN A 272 -6.94 -5.91 19.16
N TYR A 273 -6.57 -6.70 18.14
CA TYR A 273 -6.59 -6.24 16.75
C TYR A 273 -7.76 -6.79 15.93
N PHE A 274 -8.37 -7.90 16.34
CA PHE A 274 -9.50 -8.50 15.62
C PHE A 274 -10.80 -8.47 16.44
N GLY A 275 -10.74 -8.21 17.75
CA GLY A 275 -11.88 -8.28 18.66
C GLY A 275 -12.32 -9.72 18.96
N VAL A 276 -11.41 -10.68 18.78
CA VAL A 276 -11.70 -12.12 18.90
C VAL A 276 -11.18 -12.64 20.23
N LYS A 277 -12.08 -13.20 21.04
CA LYS A 277 -11.70 -13.86 22.30
C LYS A 277 -11.33 -15.31 22.02
N LEU A 278 -10.22 -15.74 22.59
CA LEU A 278 -9.75 -17.12 22.51
C LEU A 278 -9.79 -17.76 23.90
N GLU A 279 -10.21 -19.01 23.95
CA GLU A 279 -10.16 -19.84 25.14
C GLU A 279 -9.29 -21.07 24.83
N VAL A 280 -8.52 -21.50 25.83
CA VAL A 280 -7.74 -22.73 25.76
C VAL A 280 -8.26 -23.70 26.80
N LYS A 281 -8.64 -24.89 26.37
CA LYS A 281 -9.05 -25.99 27.24
C LYS A 281 -8.41 -27.29 26.77
N ASP A 282 -7.75 -28.00 27.67
CA ASP A 282 -7.11 -29.29 27.40
C ASP A 282 -6.13 -29.26 26.20
N GLY A 283 -5.43 -28.12 26.01
CA GLY A 283 -4.50 -27.91 24.90
C GLY A 283 -5.16 -27.53 23.57
N VAL A 284 -6.49 -27.48 23.52
CA VAL A 284 -7.27 -27.06 22.35
C VAL A 284 -7.65 -25.60 22.48
N ARG A 285 -7.41 -24.82 21.42
CA ARG A 285 -7.75 -23.41 21.29
C ARG A 285 -9.08 -23.27 20.56
N SER A 286 -10.00 -22.49 21.10
CA SER A 286 -11.29 -22.18 20.47
C SER A 286 -11.54 -20.69 20.41
N VAL A 287 -12.25 -20.24 19.37
CA VAL A 287 -12.78 -18.89 19.25
C VAL A 287 -14.10 -18.79 20.01
N CYS A 288 -14.22 -17.82 20.91
CA CYS A 288 -15.42 -17.59 21.70
C CYS A 288 -16.22 -16.41 21.17
N TYR A 289 -17.53 -16.62 20.97
CA TYR A 289 -18.48 -15.58 20.60
C TYR A 289 -19.21 -15.06 21.84
N PRO A 290 -19.71 -13.81 21.84
CA PRO A 290 -20.38 -13.22 23.01
C PRO A 290 -21.55 -14.03 23.57
N SER A 291 -22.20 -14.85 22.74
CA SER A 291 -23.30 -15.74 23.12
C SER A 291 -22.87 -17.01 23.88
N GLY A 292 -21.57 -17.19 24.14
CA GLY A 292 -21.03 -18.39 24.77
C GLY A 292 -20.74 -19.55 23.81
N GLY A 293 -21.15 -19.42 22.54
CA GLY A 293 -20.78 -20.36 21.48
C GLY A 293 -19.27 -20.38 21.23
N LYS A 294 -18.76 -21.52 20.77
CA LYS A 294 -17.35 -21.75 20.48
C LYS A 294 -17.18 -22.30 19.08
N ILE A 295 -16.13 -21.86 18.39
CA ILE A 295 -15.65 -22.48 17.15
C ILE A 295 -14.24 -23.00 17.41
N GLU A 296 -14.07 -24.31 17.24
CA GLU A 296 -12.76 -24.93 17.21
C GLU A 296 -12.20 -24.82 15.78
N PRO A 297 -10.98 -24.29 15.60
CA PRO A 297 -10.33 -24.35 14.30
C PRO A 297 -10.08 -25.81 13.89
N ASP A 298 -10.11 -26.12 12.60
CA ASP A 298 -9.75 -27.45 12.09
C ASP A 298 -9.05 -27.37 10.73
N PRO A 299 -7.71 -27.55 10.67
CA PRO A 299 -6.76 -27.43 11.79
C PRO A 299 -6.52 -25.97 12.21
N SER A 300 -6.95 -25.00 11.39
CA SER A 300 -6.70 -23.58 11.61
C SER A 300 -7.84 -22.71 11.08
N ILE A 301 -7.93 -21.49 11.57
CA ILE A 301 -8.89 -20.48 11.11
C ILE A 301 -8.18 -19.16 10.85
N LYS A 302 -8.62 -18.44 9.82
CA LYS A 302 -8.10 -17.10 9.48
C LYS A 302 -9.07 -16.02 9.98
N LEU A 303 -8.58 -15.20 10.91
CA LEU A 303 -9.21 -13.97 11.35
C LEU A 303 -8.92 -12.86 10.34
N ARG A 304 -9.99 -12.19 9.88
CA ARG A 304 -9.94 -11.06 8.94
C ARG A 304 -10.60 -9.82 9.56
N ALA A 305 -10.67 -8.72 8.81
CA ALA A 305 -11.20 -7.45 9.27
C ALA A 305 -10.47 -6.92 10.53
N CYS A 306 -9.14 -6.81 10.43
CA CYS A 306 -8.29 -6.17 11.43
C CYS A 306 -8.71 -4.71 11.67
N GLN A 307 -8.46 -4.20 12.86
CA GLN A 307 -8.55 -2.75 13.12
C GLN A 307 -7.73 -1.97 12.09
N ARG A 308 -8.28 -0.83 11.65
CA ARG A 308 -7.68 -0.04 10.56
C ARG A 308 -6.47 0.78 10.99
N ASP A 309 -6.41 1.17 12.26
CA ASP A 309 -5.24 1.83 12.82
C ASP A 309 -4.15 0.78 13.10
N LEU A 310 -3.11 0.81 12.28
CA LEU A 310 -1.99 -0.13 12.35
C LEU A 310 -0.80 0.45 13.11
N SER A 311 -0.90 1.67 13.67
CA SER A 311 0.23 2.35 14.32
C SER A 311 0.71 1.67 15.60
N GLY A 312 -0.17 0.88 16.25
CA GLY A 312 0.19 0.02 17.38
C GLY A 312 0.94 -1.26 16.99
N LEU A 313 0.89 -1.65 15.71
CA LEU A 313 1.57 -2.86 15.19
C LEU A 313 2.89 -2.51 14.51
N PHE A 314 2.82 -1.57 13.57
CA PHE A 314 3.88 -1.33 12.58
C PHE A 314 4.45 0.09 12.69
N ARG A 315 5.73 0.21 12.35
CA ARG A 315 6.47 1.47 12.24
C ARG A 315 7.15 1.58 10.87
N GLY A 316 7.56 2.80 10.54
CA GLY A 316 8.39 3.10 9.37
C GLY A 316 7.90 2.46 8.08
N ASP A 317 8.81 1.79 7.36
CA ASP A 317 8.54 1.19 6.07
C ASP A 317 7.40 0.17 6.07
N LEU A 318 7.22 -0.57 7.17
CA LEU A 318 6.17 -1.59 7.25
C LEU A 318 4.78 -0.94 7.38
N TYR A 319 4.67 0.10 8.19
CA TYR A 319 3.42 0.85 8.33
C TYR A 319 3.03 1.51 7.00
N GLU A 320 3.99 2.19 6.36
CA GLU A 320 3.76 2.81 5.05
C GLU A 320 3.48 1.76 3.96
N GLY A 321 4.18 0.64 3.99
CA GLY A 321 3.95 -0.49 3.09
C GLY A 321 2.53 -1.04 3.21
N ALA A 322 2.04 -1.26 4.43
CA ALA A 322 0.68 -1.73 4.67
C ALA A 322 -0.36 -0.73 4.14
N GLN A 323 -0.15 0.57 4.40
CA GLN A 323 -1.06 1.63 3.93
C GLN A 323 -1.08 1.78 2.40
N THR A 324 0.03 1.52 1.73
CA THR A 324 0.15 1.64 0.26
C THR A 324 -0.29 0.39 -0.49
N SER A 325 -0.67 -0.69 0.21
CA SER A 325 -1.19 -1.90 -0.43
C SER A 325 -2.48 -1.64 -1.22
N PRO A 326 -2.67 -2.28 -2.40
CA PRO A 326 -3.88 -2.15 -3.20
C PRO A 326 -5.18 -2.39 -2.43
N ILE A 327 -5.19 -3.39 -1.54
CA ILE A 327 -6.37 -3.71 -0.71
C ILE A 327 -6.68 -2.60 0.29
N TYR A 328 -5.69 -2.11 1.03
CA TYR A 328 -5.91 -1.05 2.02
C TYR A 328 -6.42 0.23 1.37
N GLN A 329 -5.88 0.57 0.19
CA GLN A 329 -6.29 1.73 -0.61
C GLN A 329 -7.69 1.57 -1.21
N ARG A 330 -8.08 0.37 -1.63
CA ARG A 330 -9.46 0.08 -2.05
C ARG A 330 -10.42 0.29 -0.88
N GLU A 331 -10.14 -0.33 0.27
CA GLU A 331 -10.98 -0.23 1.47
C GLU A 331 -11.06 1.20 2.03
N LYS A 332 -9.99 2.00 1.84
CA LYS A 332 -9.98 3.43 2.17
C LYS A 332 -11.02 4.19 1.35
N ARG A 333 -11.09 3.94 0.04
CA ARG A 333 -12.08 4.54 -0.87
C ARG A 333 -13.50 4.09 -0.53
N GLU A 334 -13.65 2.84 -0.13
CA GLU A 334 -14.92 2.27 0.34
C GLU A 334 -15.31 2.72 1.77
N ARG A 335 -14.48 3.54 2.43
CA ARG A 335 -14.69 4.05 3.79
C ARG A 335 -14.93 2.93 4.82
N ARG A 336 -14.25 1.79 4.67
CA ARG A 336 -14.32 0.71 5.66
C ARG A 336 -13.53 1.08 6.91
N ASN A 337 -14.09 0.78 8.09
CA ASN A 337 -13.43 0.99 9.39
C ASN A 337 -12.48 -0.15 9.79
N ARG A 338 -12.46 -1.24 9.00
CA ARG A 338 -11.59 -2.41 9.18
C ARG A 338 -10.91 -2.75 7.86
N THR A 339 -9.82 -3.50 7.95
CA THR A 339 -9.03 -3.89 6.78
C THR A 339 -8.80 -5.39 6.72
N ASP A 340 -8.95 -5.96 5.53
CA ASP A 340 -8.52 -7.33 5.21
C ASP A 340 -7.06 -7.37 4.71
N GLY A 341 -6.40 -6.20 4.62
CA GLY A 341 -4.98 -6.08 4.33
C GLY A 341 -4.08 -6.65 5.43
N VAL A 342 -4.63 -6.88 6.62
CA VAL A 342 -3.99 -7.60 7.73
C VAL A 342 -4.91 -8.71 8.18
N SER A 343 -4.38 -9.93 8.29
CA SER A 343 -5.11 -11.09 8.78
C SER A 343 -4.25 -11.91 9.74
N MET A 344 -4.88 -12.72 10.57
CA MET A 344 -4.19 -13.59 11.52
C MET A 344 -4.72 -15.00 11.39
N THR A 345 -3.85 -15.97 11.12
CA THR A 345 -4.18 -17.39 11.12
C THR A 345 -3.80 -17.99 12.46
N ILE A 346 -4.75 -18.67 13.11
CA ILE A 346 -4.54 -19.36 14.38
C ILE A 346 -4.82 -20.85 14.22
N SER A 347 -4.00 -21.68 14.85
CA SER A 347 -4.15 -23.13 14.93
C SER A 347 -5.07 -23.54 16.09
N ASN A 348 -5.68 -24.73 15.99
CA ASN A 348 -6.41 -25.35 17.10
C ASN A 348 -5.50 -25.82 18.23
N GLN A 349 -4.20 -25.97 18.00
CA GLN A 349 -3.23 -26.37 19.01
C GLN A 349 -2.78 -25.17 19.85
N ALA A 350 -2.99 -25.22 21.16
CA ALA A 350 -2.60 -24.12 22.07
C ALA A 350 -1.08 -23.92 22.16
N LYS A 351 -0.30 -24.98 21.92
CA LYS A 351 1.17 -24.96 21.87
C LYS A 351 1.76 -24.33 20.61
N GLU A 352 0.92 -24.04 19.62
CA GLU A 352 1.36 -23.44 18.37
C GLU A 352 1.16 -21.93 18.43
N GLY A 353 2.10 -21.20 17.83
CA GLY A 353 1.98 -19.78 17.59
C GLY A 353 0.82 -19.40 16.67
N ALA A 354 0.85 -18.17 16.21
CA ALA A 354 -0.02 -17.70 15.14
C ALA A 354 0.80 -17.09 14.02
N LYS A 355 0.14 -16.83 12.90
CA LYS A 355 0.77 -16.16 11.77
C LYS A 355 -0.03 -14.93 11.38
N ILE A 356 0.59 -13.75 11.46
CA ILE A 356 0.01 -12.52 10.94
C ILE A 356 0.47 -12.34 9.50
N THR A 357 -0.50 -12.20 8.58
CA THR A 357 -0.25 -11.87 7.18
C THR A 357 -0.55 -10.40 6.96
N VAL A 358 0.42 -9.67 6.40
CA VAL A 358 0.30 -8.25 6.03
C VAL A 358 0.51 -8.12 4.53
N PHE A 359 -0.41 -7.44 3.86
CA PHE A 359 -0.23 -7.06 2.46
C PHE A 359 0.43 -5.69 2.36
N LEU A 360 1.42 -5.58 1.48
CA LEU A 360 2.28 -4.41 1.31
C LEU A 360 2.22 -3.90 -0.12
N GLY A 361 2.35 -2.57 -0.27
CA GLY A 361 2.67 -1.97 -1.56
C GLY A 361 4.01 -2.49 -2.08
N GLU A 362 4.07 -2.78 -3.38
CA GLU A 362 5.22 -3.43 -4.02
C GLU A 362 6.56 -2.74 -3.70
N TRP A 363 6.58 -1.42 -3.75
CA TRP A 363 7.80 -0.63 -3.55
C TRP A 363 8.38 -0.82 -2.14
N ARG A 364 7.55 -0.64 -1.11
CA ARG A 364 7.96 -0.81 0.27
C ARG A 364 8.30 -2.27 0.58
N ALA A 365 7.59 -3.22 -0.03
CA ALA A 365 7.93 -4.63 0.08
C ALA A 365 9.33 -4.91 -0.49
N SER A 366 9.65 -4.40 -1.68
CA SER A 366 10.99 -4.53 -2.27
C SER A 366 12.07 -3.88 -1.41
N ALA A 367 11.82 -2.69 -0.86
CA ALA A 367 12.77 -2.02 0.03
C ALA A 367 13.03 -2.82 1.32
N ILE A 368 11.99 -3.37 1.96
CA ILE A 368 12.14 -4.23 3.14
C ILE A 368 12.90 -5.51 2.78
N LYS A 369 12.56 -6.13 1.64
CA LYS A 369 13.27 -7.32 1.15
C LYS A 369 14.77 -7.04 0.98
N THR A 370 15.14 -5.94 0.33
CA THR A 370 16.56 -5.58 0.14
C THR A 370 17.26 -5.38 1.47
N LYS A 371 16.60 -4.76 2.46
CA LYS A 371 17.17 -4.62 3.81
C LYS A 371 17.40 -5.97 4.49
N PHE A 372 16.47 -6.91 4.37
CA PHE A 372 16.55 -8.21 5.08
C PHE A 372 17.43 -9.25 4.39
N TYR A 373 17.45 -9.26 3.06
CA TYR A 373 17.94 -10.39 2.26
C TYR A 373 18.85 -9.99 1.09
N GLY A 374 19.09 -8.68 0.90
CA GLY A 374 19.79 -8.11 -0.25
C GLY A 374 21.24 -7.76 0.00
#